data_AF-A0A7T0PB23-F1
#
_entry.id   AF-A0A7T0PB23-F1
#
_cell.length_a   1.000
_cell.length_b   1.000
_cell.length_c   1.000
_cell.angle_alpha   90.00
_cell.angle_beta   90.00
_cell.angle_gamma   90.00
#
_symmetry.space_group_name_H-M   'P 1'
#
loop_
_entity.id
_entity.type
_entity.pdbx_description
1 polymer ?
#
loop_
_entity_poly.entity_id
_entity_poly.type
_entity_poly.pdbx_seq_one_letter_code
_entity_poly.pdbx_strand_id
1 'polypeptide(L)'
;MRNPQRIAIIGEGPAALSAAENLLRAGMCVDLISARTAPFGLLRRFAGLSGVLAEAVAGAADGPAHCAAGMVPRLRLIGNVRVGSGPDADITHRELHQLASRGDRELIILELKARGVAVTTWEGLCAPAQLADAPEDWATVISRAQLAPVCF
;
A
#
# COMPACT_ATOMS: atom_id res chain seq x y z
N MET A 1 1.76 5.60 20.89
CA MET A 1 1.52 6.14 19.53
C MET A 1 0.75 5.08 18.77
N ARG A 2 -0.45 5.38 18.27
CA ARG A 2 -1.18 4.42 17.42
C ARG A 2 -0.49 4.45 16.05
N ASN A 3 -0.39 3.31 15.38
CA ASN A 3 0.14 3.26 14.04
C ASN A 3 -1.00 3.66 13.08
N PRO A 4 -0.76 4.51 12.06
CA PRO A 4 -1.78 4.87 11.09
C PRO A 4 -2.42 3.62 10.48
N GLN A 5 -3.75 3.62 10.39
CA GLN A 5 -4.48 2.46 9.90
C GLN A 5 -4.19 2.24 8.41
N ARG A 6 -3.63 1.07 8.10
CA ARG A 6 -3.13 0.71 6.79
C ARG A 6 -3.94 -0.45 6.20
N ILE A 7 -4.36 -0.28 4.95
CA ILE A 7 -5.17 -1.25 4.22
C ILE A 7 -4.28 -1.95 3.20
N ALA A 8 -4.21 -3.28 3.27
CA ALA A 8 -3.56 -4.09 2.24
C ALA A 8 -4.56 -4.40 1.12
N ILE A 9 -4.18 -4.08 -0.12
CA ILE A 9 -4.92 -4.44 -1.34
C ILE A 9 -4.07 -5.43 -2.12
N ILE A 10 -4.65 -6.56 -2.47
CA ILE A 10 -4.00 -7.62 -3.24
C ILE A 10 -4.43 -7.49 -4.70
N GLY A 11 -3.44 -7.38 -5.58
CA GLY A 11 -3.60 -7.22 -7.01
C GLY A 11 -3.42 -5.78 -7.49
N GLU A 12 -3.23 -5.62 -8.80
CA GLU A 12 -2.98 -4.32 -9.45
C GLU A 12 -3.92 -4.06 -10.64
N GLY A 13 -5.03 -4.80 -10.70
CA GLY A 13 -6.07 -4.58 -11.70
C GLY A 13 -6.81 -3.24 -11.48
N PRO A 14 -7.62 -2.80 -12.45
CA PRO A 14 -8.34 -1.52 -12.37
C PRO A 14 -9.16 -1.33 -11.09
N ALA A 15 -9.79 -2.40 -10.59
CA ALA A 15 -10.56 -2.37 -9.34
C ALA A 15 -9.68 -2.09 -8.11
N ALA A 16 -8.56 -2.82 -7.99
CA ALA A 16 -7.60 -2.64 -6.89
C ALA A 16 -7.03 -1.22 -6.88
N LEU A 17 -6.69 -0.69 -8.05
CA LEU A 17 -6.18 0.67 -8.17
C LEU A 17 -7.22 1.73 -7.86
N SER A 18 -8.47 1.52 -8.28
CA SER A 18 -9.58 2.44 -7.99
C SER A 18 -9.86 2.48 -6.48
N ALA A 19 -9.87 1.32 -5.84
CA ALA A 19 -9.99 1.21 -4.40
C ALA A 19 -8.83 1.91 -3.67
N ALA A 20 -7.59 1.67 -4.10
CA ALA A 20 -6.41 2.33 -3.54
C ALA A 20 -6.53 3.86 -3.63
N GLU A 21 -6.89 4.38 -4.79
CA GLU A 21 -7.05 5.82 -5.03
C GLU A 21 -8.14 6.43 -4.15
N ASN A 22 -9.28 5.77 -4.00
CA ASN A 22 -10.37 6.24 -3.15
C ASN A 22 -10.00 6.25 -1.67
N LEU A 23 -9.28 5.22 -1.20
CA LEU A 23 -8.79 5.14 0.19
C LEU A 23 -7.72 6.20 0.46
N LEU A 24 -6.82 6.43 -0.50
CA LEU A 24 -5.84 7.51 -0.42
C LEU A 24 -6.49 8.90 -0.44
N ARG A 25 -7.62 9.09 -1.15
CA ARG A 25 -8.39 10.35 -1.05
C ARG A 25 -9.09 10.51 0.30
N ALA A 26 -9.53 9.41 0.90
CA ALA A 26 -10.22 9.41 2.18
C ALA A 26 -9.28 9.81 3.34
N GLY A 27 -8.00 9.40 3.27
CA GLY A 27 -7.03 9.71 4.34
C GLY A 27 -6.21 8.49 4.76
N MET A 28 -6.60 7.31 4.28
CA MET A 28 -6.01 6.04 4.64
C MET A 28 -4.59 5.85 4.07
N CYS A 29 -3.83 4.96 4.71
CA CYS A 29 -2.60 4.40 4.18
C CYS A 29 -2.89 3.08 3.44
N VAL A 30 -2.23 2.84 2.32
CA VAL A 30 -2.47 1.68 1.45
C VAL A 30 -1.16 0.96 1.15
N ASP A 31 -1.16 -0.36 1.33
CA ASP A 31 -0.17 -1.27 0.77
C ASP A 31 -0.78 -1.99 -0.43
N LEU A 32 -0.23 -1.77 -1.62
CA LEU A 32 -0.63 -2.49 -2.82
C LEU A 32 0.36 -3.64 -3.06
N ILE A 33 -0.15 -4.87 -3.00
CA ILE A 33 0.64 -6.09 -3.13
C ILE A 33 0.36 -6.72 -4.48
N SER A 34 1.40 -6.97 -5.28
CA SER A 34 1.28 -7.47 -6.64
C SER A 34 2.20 -8.65 -6.90
N ALA A 35 1.70 -9.61 -7.68
CA ALA A 35 2.50 -10.71 -8.21
C ALA A 35 3.50 -10.25 -9.30
N ARG A 36 3.34 -9.07 -9.90
CA ARG A 36 4.31 -8.51 -10.87
C ARG A 36 5.42 -7.74 -10.15
N THR A 37 6.64 -7.85 -10.67
CA THR A 37 7.86 -7.13 -10.21
C THR A 37 7.80 -5.62 -10.44
N ALA A 38 7.00 -5.18 -11.40
CA ALA A 38 7.02 -3.82 -11.90
C ALA A 38 5.63 -3.21 -11.87
N PRO A 39 5.16 -2.71 -10.73
CA PRO A 39 3.94 -1.91 -10.67
C PRO A 39 4.13 -0.49 -11.28
N PHE A 40 5.14 -0.26 -12.13
CA PHE A 40 5.51 1.08 -12.64
C PHE A 40 4.45 1.74 -13.53
N GLY A 41 3.54 0.95 -14.14
CA GLY A 41 2.36 1.50 -14.82
C GLY A 41 1.37 2.21 -13.88
N LEU A 42 1.46 1.95 -12.58
CA LEU A 42 0.53 2.44 -11.54
C LEU A 42 0.93 3.81 -11.01
N LEU A 43 2.23 4.12 -10.96
CA LEU A 43 2.75 5.41 -10.48
C LEU A 43 2.21 6.58 -11.30
N ARG A 44 2.03 6.37 -12.61
CA ARG A 44 1.42 7.35 -13.52
C ARG A 44 -0.03 7.66 -13.17
N ARG A 45 -0.77 6.70 -12.59
CA ARG A 45 -2.16 6.89 -12.16
C ARG A 45 -2.25 7.73 -10.89
N PHE A 46 -1.29 7.56 -9.99
CA PHE A 46 -1.22 8.34 -8.76
C PHE A 46 -0.53 9.69 -8.94
N ALA A 47 0.11 9.95 -10.08
CA ALA A 47 0.81 11.20 -10.40
C ALA A 47 -0.03 12.48 -10.24
N GLY A 48 -1.36 12.37 -10.35
CA GLY A 48 -2.31 13.48 -10.12
C GLY A 48 -2.67 13.72 -8.65
N LEU A 49 -2.28 12.84 -7.73
CA LEU A 49 -2.34 13.09 -6.30
C LEU A 49 -1.12 13.92 -5.91
N SER A 50 -1.35 15.04 -5.22
CA SER A 50 -0.29 15.98 -4.81
C SER A 50 0.84 15.23 -4.09
N GLY A 51 2.09 15.42 -4.54
CA GLY A 51 3.28 14.75 -4.01
C GLY A 51 3.87 13.64 -4.89
N VAL A 52 3.07 12.96 -5.72
CA VAL A 52 3.56 11.77 -6.46
C VAL A 52 4.51 12.10 -7.61
N LEU A 53 4.25 13.15 -8.38
CA LEU A 53 5.14 13.49 -9.50
C LEU A 53 6.49 14.03 -9.02
N ALA A 54 6.53 14.75 -7.89
CA ALA A 54 7.77 15.24 -7.30
C ALA A 54 8.60 14.10 -6.67
N GLU A 55 7.94 13.15 -5.99
CA GLU A 55 8.58 12.00 -5.34
C GLU A 55 9.00 10.90 -6.34
N ALA A 56 8.19 10.64 -7.37
CA ALA A 56 8.50 9.65 -8.41
C ALA A 56 9.69 10.04 -9.28
N VAL A 57 9.95 11.34 -9.45
CA VAL A 57 11.10 11.86 -10.21
C VAL A 57 12.34 11.98 -9.32
N ALA A 58 12.19 12.26 -8.02
CA ALA A 58 13.30 12.29 -7.07
C ALA A 58 13.88 10.89 -6.74
N GLY A 59 13.04 9.84 -6.73
CA GLY A 59 13.46 8.46 -6.47
C GLY A 59 14.26 7.78 -7.59
N ALA A 60 14.49 8.44 -8.73
CA ALA A 60 15.28 7.90 -9.84
C ALA A 60 16.78 8.19 -9.72
N ALA A 61 17.19 9.10 -8.82
CA ALA A 61 18.59 9.55 -8.71
C ALA A 61 19.36 8.93 -7.53
N ASP A 62 18.72 8.66 -6.38
CA ASP A 62 19.40 8.18 -5.17
C ASP A 62 18.53 7.23 -4.32
N GLY A 63 18.75 5.92 -4.46
CA GLY A 63 18.23 4.89 -3.54
C GLY A 63 16.70 4.68 -3.52
N PRO A 64 16.20 3.68 -2.76
CA PRO A 64 14.77 3.43 -2.65
C PRO A 64 14.09 4.66 -2.04
N ALA A 65 13.17 5.29 -2.77
CA ALA A 65 12.43 6.46 -2.32
C ALA A 65 11.81 6.21 -0.94
N HIS A 66 12.40 6.80 0.11
CA HIS A 66 11.91 6.73 1.48
C HIS A 66 11.44 8.13 1.88
N CYS A 67 10.31 8.19 2.58
CA CYS A 67 9.84 9.46 3.14
C CYS A 67 10.87 10.07 4.10
N ALA A 68 10.98 11.40 4.10
CA ALA A 68 11.84 12.12 5.03
C ALA A 68 11.48 11.80 6.50
N ALA A 69 12.44 11.98 7.42
CA ALA A 69 12.24 11.73 8.84
C ALA A 69 11.02 12.51 9.38
N GLY A 70 10.10 11.80 10.05
CA GLY A 70 8.84 12.37 10.56
C GLY A 70 7.66 12.31 9.57
N MET A 71 7.88 11.84 8.35
CA MET A 71 6.82 11.55 7.38
C MET A 71 6.54 10.06 7.25
N VAL A 72 5.29 9.72 6.97
CA VAL A 72 4.80 8.35 6.76
C VAL A 72 4.34 8.19 5.30
N PRO A 73 4.79 7.14 4.59
CA PRO A 73 4.34 6.87 3.23
C PRO A 73 2.88 6.43 3.24
N ARG A 74 2.00 7.19 2.58
CA ARG A 74 0.59 6.80 2.49
C ARG A 74 0.34 5.73 1.45
N LEU A 75 1.20 5.60 0.43
CA LEU A 75 1.17 4.52 -0.54
C LEU A 75 2.49 3.76 -0.50
N ARG A 76 2.38 2.44 -0.38
CA ARG A 76 3.50 1.52 -0.55
C ARG A 76 3.13 0.45 -1.56
N LEU A 77 4.05 0.15 -2.46
CA LEU A 77 3.92 -0.89 -3.46
C LEU A 77 4.88 -2.02 -3.09
N ILE A 78 4.36 -3.25 -3.06
CA ILE A 78 5.14 -4.46 -2.81
C ILE A 78 4.88 -5.40 -4.00
N GLY A 79 5.83 -5.43 -4.93
CA GLY A 79 5.78 -6.26 -6.12
C GLY A 79 6.53 -7.58 -5.97
N ASN A 80 6.27 -8.49 -6.91
CA ASN A 80 6.76 -9.87 -6.94
C ASN A 80 6.32 -10.72 -5.73
N VAL A 81 5.07 -10.56 -5.29
CA VAL A 81 4.49 -11.31 -4.18
C VAL A 81 3.17 -11.93 -4.60
N ARG A 82 3.11 -13.26 -4.58
CA ARG A 82 1.89 -14.06 -4.80
C ARG A 82 1.22 -14.32 -3.47
N VAL A 83 0.11 -13.61 -3.21
CA VAL A 83 -0.72 -13.88 -2.04
C VAL A 83 -1.78 -14.92 -2.38
N GLY A 84 -1.87 -16.00 -1.60
CA GLY A 84 -2.81 -17.07 -1.89
C GLY A 84 -2.66 -18.28 -0.96
N SER A 85 -3.40 -19.35 -1.24
CA SER A 85 -3.30 -20.62 -0.51
C SER A 85 -2.77 -21.77 -1.40
N GLY A 86 -2.36 -21.45 -2.63
CA GLY A 86 -1.84 -22.42 -3.59
C GLY A 86 -0.37 -22.77 -3.34
N PRO A 87 0.16 -23.80 -4.02
CA PRO A 87 1.55 -24.24 -3.86
C PRO A 87 2.57 -23.18 -4.27
N ASP A 88 2.20 -22.27 -5.18
CA ASP A 88 3.07 -21.18 -5.66
C ASP A 88 2.86 -19.86 -4.89
N ALA A 89 2.14 -19.89 -3.76
CA ALA A 89 1.91 -18.70 -2.95
C ALA A 89 3.13 -18.43 -2.04
N ASP A 90 3.61 -17.19 -2.06
CA ASP A 90 4.72 -16.73 -1.23
C ASP A 90 4.26 -16.49 0.23
N ILE A 91 3.01 -16.03 0.37
CA ILE A 91 2.38 -15.74 1.66
C ILE A 91 0.87 -15.96 1.58
N THR A 92 0.28 -16.47 2.66
CA THR A 92 -1.17 -16.63 2.76
C THR A 92 -1.86 -15.35 3.22
N HIS A 93 -3.15 -15.20 2.89
CA HIS A 93 -3.97 -14.09 3.38
C HIS A 93 -3.97 -13.98 4.92
N ARG A 94 -3.98 -15.13 5.60
CA ARG A 94 -3.95 -15.21 7.07
C ARG A 94 -2.62 -14.69 7.61
N GLU A 95 -1.50 -15.15 7.08
CA GLU A 95 -0.17 -14.69 7.50
C GLU A 95 0.00 -13.20 7.24
N LEU A 96 -0.39 -12.74 6.05
CA LEU A 96 -0.35 -11.32 5.70
C LEU A 96 -1.13 -10.47 6.71
N HIS A 97 -2.35 -10.88 7.05
CA HIS A 97 -3.16 -10.18 8.06
C HIS A 97 -2.53 -10.22 9.45
N GLN A 98 -1.93 -11.35 9.83
CA GLN A 98 -1.24 -11.49 11.12
C GLN A 98 0.00 -10.59 11.21
N LEU A 99 0.78 -10.46 10.14
CA LEU A 99 1.93 -9.56 10.11
C LEU A 99 1.49 -8.09 10.13
N ALA A 100 0.48 -7.74 9.31
CA ALA A 100 -0.05 -6.38 9.25
C ALA A 100 -0.66 -5.90 10.60
N SER A 101 -1.32 -6.79 11.33
CA SER A 101 -1.95 -6.46 12.62
C SER A 101 -0.95 -6.20 13.75
N ARG A 102 0.33 -6.59 13.60
CA ARG A 102 1.38 -6.29 14.59
C ARG A 102 1.80 -4.83 14.61
N GLY A 103 1.41 -4.04 13.60
CA GLY A 103 1.71 -2.61 13.54
C GLY A 103 3.16 -2.29 13.16
N ASP A 104 3.97 -3.28 12.79
CA ASP A 104 5.27 -3.06 12.19
C ASP A 104 5.19 -3.36 10.69
N ARG A 105 5.42 -2.32 9.89
CA ARG A 105 5.27 -2.35 8.44
C ARG A 105 6.36 -3.17 7.76
N GLU A 106 7.52 -3.34 8.38
CA GLU A 106 8.66 -4.05 7.78
C GLU A 106 8.52 -5.57 7.89
N LEU A 107 7.68 -6.06 8.80
CA LEU A 107 7.52 -7.49 9.06
C LEU A 107 7.12 -8.29 7.82
N ILE A 108 6.27 -7.73 6.95
CA ILE A 108 5.88 -8.40 5.69
C ILE A 108 7.11 -8.58 4.79
N ILE A 109 7.92 -7.54 4.64
CA ILE A 109 9.12 -7.56 3.80
C ILE A 109 10.18 -8.50 4.39
N LEU A 110 10.36 -8.46 5.72
CA LEU A 110 11.30 -9.31 6.43
C LEU A 110 10.93 -10.78 6.32
N GLU A 111 9.64 -11.12 6.50
CA GLU A 111 9.16 -12.49 6.35
C GLU A 111 9.37 -13.00 4.91
N LEU A 112 9.03 -12.19 3.91
CA LEU A 112 9.23 -12.56 2.50
C LEU A 112 10.72 -12.78 2.18
N LYS A 113 11.60 -11.91 2.69
CA LYS A 113 13.06 -12.09 2.54
C LYS A 113 13.57 -13.33 3.26
N ALA A 114 13.07 -13.63 4.46
CA ALA A 114 13.43 -14.83 5.22
C ALA A 114 13.04 -16.12 4.48
N ARG A 115 11.97 -16.08 3.68
CA ARG A 115 11.53 -17.16 2.79
C ARG A 115 12.30 -17.23 1.47
N GLY A 116 13.26 -16.33 1.23
CA GLY A 116 14.01 -16.26 -0.02
C GLY A 116 13.23 -15.64 -1.19
N VAL A 117 12.12 -14.96 -0.91
CA VAL A 117 11.31 -14.28 -1.93
C VAL A 117 11.93 -12.92 -2.23
N ALA A 118 12.38 -12.73 -3.47
CA ALA A 118 12.83 -11.43 -3.93
C ALA A 118 11.64 -10.48 -4.07
N VAL A 119 11.70 -9.30 -3.48
CA VAL A 119 10.61 -8.32 -3.52
C VAL A 119 11.07 -7.00 -4.11
N THR A 120 10.19 -6.35 -4.84
CA THR A 120 10.39 -4.97 -5.32
C THR A 120 9.51 -4.04 -4.50
N THR A 121 10.06 -2.96 -3.97
CA THR A 121 9.31 -2.02 -3.12
C THR A 121 9.40 -0.60 -3.65
N TRP A 122 8.33 0.16 -3.43
CA TRP A 122 8.29 1.61 -3.66
C TRP A 122 7.39 2.26 -2.62
N GLU A 123 7.75 3.47 -2.18
CA GLU A 123 6.96 4.27 -1.25
C GLU A 123 6.75 5.68 -1.80
N GLY A 124 5.63 6.30 -1.43
CA GLY A 124 5.34 7.69 -1.73
C GLY A 124 4.03 8.17 -1.12
N LEU A 125 3.60 9.36 -1.55
CA LEU A 125 2.52 10.12 -0.91
C LEU A 125 2.85 10.38 0.57
N CYS A 126 4.06 10.87 0.84
CA CYS A 126 4.51 11.10 2.19
C CYS A 126 3.64 12.16 2.89
N ALA A 127 3.18 11.86 4.11
CA ALA A 127 2.41 12.78 4.94
C ALA A 127 2.98 12.88 6.35
N PRO A 128 2.80 14.00 7.07
CA PRO A 128 3.20 14.11 8.46
C PRO A 128 2.53 13.01 9.30
N ALA A 129 3.28 12.35 10.20
CA ALA A 129 2.75 11.26 11.02
C ALA A 129 1.48 11.63 11.80
N GLN A 130 1.39 12.87 12.29
CA GLN A 130 0.22 13.41 12.99
C GLN A 130 -1.06 13.50 12.14
N LEU A 131 -0.94 13.61 10.81
CA LEU A 131 -2.10 13.64 9.91
C LEU A 131 -2.55 12.21 9.53
N ALA A 132 -1.61 11.27 9.47
CA ALA A 132 -1.90 9.86 9.23
C ALA A 132 -2.57 9.18 10.45
N ASP A 133 -2.37 9.74 11.65
CA ASP A 133 -2.96 9.28 12.91
C ASP A 133 -4.39 9.79 13.17
N ALA A 134 -4.92 10.69 12.32
CA ALA A 134 -6.31 11.13 12.45
C ALA A 134 -7.24 9.97 12.06
N PRO A 135 -8.01 9.39 13.00
CA PRO A 135 -8.88 8.27 12.69
C PRO A 135 -9.99 8.77 11.78
N GLU A 136 -10.00 8.32 10.54
CA GLU A 136 -11.19 8.44 9.71
C GLU A 136 -12.25 7.49 10.30
N ASP A 137 -13.46 8.00 10.49
CA ASP A 137 -14.56 7.21 11.04
C ASP A 137 -14.90 6.06 10.08
N TRP A 138 -14.54 4.83 10.47
CA TRP A 138 -14.84 3.62 9.69
C TRP A 138 -16.32 3.46 9.40
N ALA A 139 -17.22 3.93 10.27
CA ALA A 139 -18.65 3.88 9.98
C ALA A 139 -18.99 4.74 8.75
N THR A 140 -18.40 5.93 8.66
CA THR A 140 -18.52 6.81 7.50
C THR A 140 -17.89 6.19 6.24
N VAL A 141 -16.71 5.57 6.35
CA VAL A 141 -16.04 4.91 5.20
C VAL A 141 -16.85 3.71 4.70
N ILE A 142 -17.32 2.84 5.60
CA ILE A 142 -18.16 1.67 5.26
C ILE A 142 -19.47 2.12 4.60
N SER A 143 -20.12 3.14 5.15
CA SER A 143 -21.36 3.69 4.58
C SER A 143 -21.14 4.20 3.15
N ARG A 144 -20.04 4.91 2.88
CA ARG A 144 -19.71 5.38 1.52
C ARG A 144 -19.38 4.23 0.56
N ALA A 145 -18.67 3.20 1.05
CA ALA A 145 -18.33 2.04 0.24
C ALA A 145 -19.56 1.22 -0.17
N GLN A 146 -20.59 1.16 0.69
CA GLN A 146 -21.87 0.49 0.39
C GLN A 146 -22.71 1.20 -0.69
N LEU A 147 -22.43 2.48 -0.97
CA LEU A 147 -23.10 3.26 -2.02
C LEU A 147 -22.47 3.05 -3.41
N ALA A 148 -21.34 2.32 -3.50
CA ALA A 148 -20.75 1.99 -4.79
C ALA A 148 -21.63 0.96 -5.52
N PRO A 149 -22.15 1.26 -6.72
CA PRO A 149 -22.97 0.32 -7.46
C PRO A 149 -22.13 -0.90 -7.85
N VAL A 150 -22.54 -2.07 -7.35
CA VAL A 150 -21.97 -3.35 -7.76
C VAL A 150 -22.71 -3.78 -9.03
N CYS A 151 -22.08 -3.61 -10.19
CA CYS A 151 -22.65 -4.15 -11.43
C CYS A 151 -22.51 -5.68 -11.42
N PHE A 152 -23.64 -6.38 -11.56
CA PHE A 152 -23.70 -7.82 -11.84
C PHE A 152 -23.76 -8.07 -13.35
#